data_AF-A0A660ZSR7-F1
#
_entry.id   AF-A0A660ZSR7-F1
#
_cell.length_a   1.000
_cell.length_b   1.000
_cell.length_c   1.000
_cell.angle_alpha   90.00
_cell.angle_beta   90.00
_cell.angle_gamma   90.00
#
_symmetry.space_group_name_H-M   'P 1'
#
loop_
_entity.id
_entity.type
_entity.pdbx_description
1 polymer ?
#
loop_
_entity_poly.entity_id
_entity_poly.type
_entity_poly.pdbx_seq_one_letter_code
_entity_poly.pdbx_strand_id
1 'polypeptide(L)'
;DVVPVENTLYGKGITVAGLLSGGDFTRVLGALSADAGSIWIPDVAINHDGLFLDDLTLEEVLQSGPPGVRVAEGDLGELLWTVAEEAKL
;
A
#
# COMPACT_ATOMS: atom_id res chain seq x y z
N ASP A 1 -9.44 -3.87 -8.52
CA ASP A 1 -10.13 -4.27 -7.27
C ASP A 1 -9.60 -3.47 -6.08
N VAL A 2 -10.33 -3.49 -4.96
CA VAL A 2 -9.87 -2.92 -3.69
C VAL A 2 -9.59 -4.06 -2.74
N VAL A 3 -8.35 -4.16 -2.26
CA VAL A 3 -7.93 -5.20 -1.31
C VAL A 3 -7.77 -4.56 0.07
N PRO A 4 -8.53 -4.99 1.09
CA PRO A 4 -8.43 -4.41 2.41
C PRO A 4 -7.14 -4.85 3.12
N VAL A 5 -6.50 -3.92 3.81
CA VAL A 5 -5.38 -4.18 4.71
C VAL A 5 -5.84 -3.97 6.15
N GLU A 6 -5.87 -5.05 6.94
CA GLU A 6 -6.25 -4.97 8.35
C GLU A 6 -5.08 -4.54 9.21
N ASN A 7 -5.30 -3.56 10.10
CA ASN A 7 -4.31 -3.12 11.09
C ASN A 7 -4.08 -4.22 12.15
N THR A 8 -2.87 -4.77 12.22
CA THR A 8 -2.51 -5.75 13.27
C THR A 8 -1.67 -5.18 14.39
N LEU A 9 -1.02 -4.04 14.16
CA LEU A 9 -0.20 -3.34 15.15
C LEU A 9 -1.03 -2.70 16.27
N TYR A 10 -2.07 -1.95 15.89
CA TYR A 10 -3.01 -1.27 16.80
C TYR A 10 -4.35 -2.01 16.92
N GLY A 11 -4.56 -3.02 16.07
CA GLY A 11 -5.75 -3.88 16.07
C GLY A 11 -6.81 -3.47 15.05
N LYS A 12 -7.62 -4.47 14.65
CA LYS A 12 -8.54 -4.39 13.50
C LYS A 12 -9.63 -3.32 13.58
N GLY A 13 -9.90 -2.79 14.77
CA GLY A 13 -10.85 -1.69 14.98
C GLY A 13 -10.31 -0.33 14.52
N ILE A 14 -9.01 -0.22 14.24
CA ILE A 14 -8.36 0.98 13.73
C ILE A 14 -8.26 0.88 12.20
N THR A 15 -8.96 1.76 11.50
CA THR A 15 -9.20 1.65 10.05
C THR A 15 -8.58 2.77 9.21
N VAL A 16 -7.75 3.62 9.82
CA VAL A 16 -7.07 4.71 9.10
C VAL A 16 -5.77 4.22 8.48
N ALA A 17 -5.53 4.56 7.22
CA ALA A 17 -4.37 4.09 6.46
C ALA A 17 -3.03 4.53 7.07
N GLY A 18 -2.97 5.74 7.63
CA GLY A 18 -1.75 6.27 8.27
C GLY A 18 -1.33 5.56 9.57
N LEU A 19 -2.12 4.58 10.03
CA LEU A 19 -1.79 3.73 11.17
C LEU A 19 -1.49 2.27 10.78
N LEU A 20 -1.44 1.95 9.48
CA LEU A 20 -1.05 0.63 8.99
C LEU A 20 0.47 0.48 9.05
N SER A 21 0.95 -0.68 9.48
CA SER A 21 2.39 -0.98 9.53
C SER A 21 2.89 -1.59 8.21
N GLY A 22 4.21 -1.62 7.99
CA GLY A 22 4.80 -2.27 6.84
C GLY A 22 4.48 -3.77 6.82
N GLY A 23 4.45 -4.42 7.98
CA GLY A 23 4.06 -5.82 8.13
C GLY A 23 2.62 -6.10 7.69
N ASP A 24 1.71 -5.15 7.88
CA ASP A 24 0.33 -5.26 7.40
C ASP A 24 0.26 -5.26 5.86
N PHE A 25 1.03 -4.38 5.21
CA PHE A 25 1.16 -4.38 3.75
C PHE A 25 1.83 -5.64 3.23
N THR A 26 2.99 -6.01 3.79
CA THR A 26 3.77 -7.19 3.39
C THR A 26 2.92 -8.47 3.42
N ARG A 27 2.11 -8.65 4.46
CA ARG A 27 1.19 -9.79 4.58
C ARG A 27 0.17 -9.85 3.44
N VAL A 28 -0.41 -8.71 3.06
CA VAL A 28 -1.42 -8.65 2.00
C VAL A 28 -0.75 -8.79 0.63
N LEU A 29 0.34 -8.08 0.38
CA LEU A 29 1.10 -8.11 -0.86
C LEU A 29 1.64 -9.51 -1.16
N GLY A 30 2.19 -10.20 -0.16
CA GLY A 30 2.67 -11.58 -0.31
C GLY A 30 1.58 -12.62 -0.58
N ALA A 31 0.30 -12.27 -0.38
CA ALA A 31 -0.84 -13.10 -0.71
C ALA A 31 -1.45 -12.79 -2.09
N LEU A 32 -0.98 -11.74 -2.77
CA LEU A 32 -1.42 -11.40 -4.12
C LEU A 32 -0.75 -12.31 -5.15
N SER A 33 -1.45 -12.52 -6.26
CA SER A 33 -0.90 -13.25 -7.39
C SER A 33 0.18 -12.44 -8.11
N ALA A 34 1.14 -13.12 -8.73
CA ALA A 34 2.22 -12.49 -9.49
C ALA A 34 1.73 -11.73 -10.74
N ASP A 35 0.51 -12.02 -11.21
CA ASP A 35 -0.16 -11.38 -12.34
C ASP A 35 -1.15 -10.27 -11.93
N ALA A 36 -1.12 -9.82 -10.67
CA ALA A 36 -2.03 -8.81 -10.13
C ALA A 36 -1.95 -7.41 -10.80
N GLY A 37 -1.07 -7.21 -11.77
CA GLY A 37 -0.92 -5.96 -12.52
C GLY A 37 -0.35 -4.83 -11.65
N SER A 38 -0.82 -3.60 -11.90
CA SER A 38 -0.42 -2.43 -11.11
C SER A 38 -1.13 -2.40 -9.76
N ILE A 39 -0.35 -2.29 -8.68
CA ILE A 39 -0.86 -2.23 -7.30
C ILE A 39 -0.46 -0.89 -6.71
N TRP A 40 -1.37 -0.25 -5.98
CA TRP A 40 -1.14 1.05 -5.36
C TRP A 40 -1.35 0.96 -3.85
N ILE A 41 -0.39 1.47 -3.08
CA ILE A 41 -0.49 1.64 -1.63
C ILE A 41 -0.47 3.13 -1.26
N PRO A 42 -1.18 3.56 -0.20
CA PRO A 42 -1.26 4.98 0.14
C PRO A 42 0.05 5.50 0.76
N ASP A 43 0.50 6.67 0.32
CA ASP A 43 1.69 7.36 0.85
C ASP A 43 1.59 7.69 2.35
N VAL A 44 0.38 7.95 2.85
CA VAL A 44 0.11 8.39 4.23
C VAL A 44 0.56 7.39 5.29
N ALA A 45 0.81 6.12 4.93
CA ALA A 45 1.35 5.11 5.83
C ALA A 45 2.89 5.17 5.98
N ILE A 46 3.55 6.01 5.17
CA ILE A 46 5.00 6.13 5.07
C ILE A 46 5.39 7.52 5.56
N ASN A 47 6.40 7.59 6.43
CA ASN A 47 6.91 8.87 6.90
C ASN A 47 7.91 9.49 5.89
N HIS A 48 8.41 10.69 6.22
CA HIS A 48 9.36 11.43 5.39
C HIS A 48 10.71 10.73 5.20
N ASP A 49 11.06 9.77 6.06
CA ASP A 49 12.27 8.97 5.98
C ASP A 49 12.06 7.67 5.16
N GLY A 50 10.87 7.45 4.60
CA GLY A 50 10.54 6.24 3.85
C GLY A 50 10.28 5.01 4.73
N LEU A 51 9.92 5.23 6.01
CA LEU A 51 9.67 4.17 6.98
C LEU A 51 8.18 4.07 7.32
N PHE A 52 7.74 2.84 7.58
CA PHE A 52 6.46 2.54 8.21
C PHE A 52 6.56 2.60 9.75
N LEU A 53 5.43 2.47 10.43
CA LEU A 53 5.33 2.55 11.90
C LEU A 53 6.10 1.47 12.67
N ASP A 54 6.43 0.37 12.00
CA ASP A 54 7.19 -0.78 12.53
C ASP A 54 8.64 -0.80 12.03
N ASP A 55 9.17 0.36 11.63
CA ASP A 55 10.55 0.59 11.16
C ASP A 55 10.93 -0.15 9.87
N LEU A 56 9.97 -0.82 9.21
CA LEU A 56 10.18 -1.37 7.87
C LEU A 56 10.33 -0.23 6.86
N THR A 57 11.25 -0.42 5.93
CA THR A 57 11.46 0.51 4.82
C THR A 57 10.46 0.26 3.71
N LEU A 58 10.16 1.31 2.93
CA LEU A 58 9.39 1.19 1.70
C LEU A 58 9.95 0.10 0.78
N GLU A 59 11.27 0.04 0.63
CA GLU A 59 11.91 -0.94 -0.25
C GLU A 59 11.66 -2.38 0.22
N GLU A 60 11.75 -2.68 1.52
CA GLU A 60 11.43 -4.00 2.07
C GLU A 60 9.97 -4.40 1.81
N VAL A 61 9.03 -3.47 1.94
CA VAL A 61 7.61 -3.73 1.67
C VAL A 61 7.37 -3.97 0.19
N LEU A 62 7.96 -3.16 -0.70
CA LEU A 62 7.81 -3.35 -2.15
C LEU A 62 8.40 -4.69 -2.62
N GLN A 63 9.50 -5.14 -2.02
CA GLN A 63 10.13 -6.43 -2.33
C GLN A 63 9.31 -7.65 -1.88
N SER A 64 8.34 -7.45 -0.96
CA SER A 64 7.48 -8.54 -0.48
C SER A 64 6.32 -8.89 -1.40
N GLY A 65 6.00 -8.01 -2.35
CA GLY A 65 4.87 -8.13 -3.26
C GLY A 65 5.24 -8.57 -4.67
N PRO A 66 4.23 -8.75 -5.53
CA PRO A 66 4.45 -8.96 -6.96
C PRO A 66 5.07 -7.71 -7.62
N PRO A 67 5.69 -7.87 -8.80
CA PRO A 67 6.25 -6.73 -9.53
C PRO A 67 5.14 -5.75 -9.90
N GLY A 68 5.34 -4.45 -9.60
CA GLY A 68 4.37 -3.40 -9.97
C GLY A 68 3.63 -2.74 -8.79
N VAL A 69 4.04 -2.99 -7.55
CA VAL A 69 3.59 -2.20 -6.39
C VAL A 69 4.18 -0.79 -6.46
N ARG A 70 3.32 0.22 -6.33
CA ARG A 70 3.64 1.65 -6.39
C ARG A 70 3.02 2.38 -5.21
N VAL A 71 3.62 3.49 -4.83
CA VAL A 71 3.04 4.41 -3.84
C VAL A 71 2.17 5.42 -4.56
N ALA A 72 0.98 5.62 -4.02
CA ALA A 72 0.03 6.63 -4.42
C ALA A 72 0.33 7.93 -3.69
N GLU A 73 0.79 8.93 -4.42
CA GLU A 73 0.94 10.28 -3.88
C GLU A 73 -0.43 10.96 -3.86
N GLY A 74 -0.73 11.64 -2.74
CA GLY A 74 -1.92 12.50 -2.64
C GLY A 74 -3.18 11.79 -2.13
N ASP A 75 -4.31 12.50 -2.22
CA ASP A 75 -5.58 11.99 -1.70
C ASP A 75 -6.19 10.90 -2.61
N LEU A 76 -7.19 10.17 -2.07
CA LEU A 76 -7.85 9.08 -2.80
C LEU A 76 -8.46 9.53 -4.14
N GLY A 77 -8.83 10.80 -4.28
CA GLY A 77 -9.36 11.37 -5.51
C GLY A 77 -8.30 11.50 -6.59
N GLU A 78 -7.11 11.98 -6.24
CA GLU A 78 -5.96 12.07 -7.15
C GLU A 78 -5.48 10.68 -7.61
N LEU A 79 -5.46 9.69 -6.71
CA LEU A 79 -5.19 8.31 -7.08
C LEU A 79 -6.24 7.76 -8.07
N LEU A 80 -7.53 7.92 -7.76
CA LEU A 80 -8.60 7.43 -8.62
C LEU A 80 -8.54 8.07 -10.02
N TRP A 81 -8.18 9.35 -10.09
CA TRP A 81 -7.95 10.03 -11.36
C TRP A 81 -6.78 9.43 -12.13
N THR A 82 -5.65 9.19 -11.46
CA THR A 82 -4.43 8.62 -12.07
C THR A 82 -4.68 7.23 -12.64
N VAL A 83 -5.32 6.34 -11.86
CA VAL A 83 -5.70 5.00 -12.35
C VAL A 83 -6.67 5.08 -13.52
N ALA A 84 -7.62 6.04 -13.50
CA ALA A 84 -8.57 6.24 -14.59
C ALA A 84 -7.92 6.78 -15.88
N GLU A 85 -6.80 7.50 -15.80
CA GLU A 85 -6.01 7.87 -16.98
C GLU A 85 -5.20 6.70 -17.52
N GLU A 86 -4.51 5.94 -16.67
CA GLU A 86 -3.73 4.78 -17.12
C GLU A 86 -4.60 3.70 -17.76
N ALA A 87 -5.83 3.49 -17.27
CA ALA A 87 -6.77 2.51 -17.80
C ALA A 87 -7.47 2.94 -19.12
N LYS A 88 -7.28 4.19 -19.57
CA LYS A 88 -7.85 4.72 -20.84
C LYS A 88 -6.87 4.63 -22.02
N LEU A 89 -5.65 4.16 -21.81
CA LEU A 89 -4.69 3.78 -22.85
C LEU A 89 -4.86 2.31 -23.25
#